data_AF-A0A1K2FH88-F1
#
_entry.id   AF-A0A1K2FH88-F1
#
_cell.length_a   1.000
_cell.length_b   1.000
_cell.length_c   1.000
_cell.angle_alpha   90.00
_cell.angle_beta   90.00
_cell.angle_gamma   90.00
#
_symmetry.space_group_name_H-M   'P 1'
#
loop_
_entity.id
_entity.type
_entity.pdbx_description
1 polymer ?
#
loop_
_entity_poly.entity_id
_entity_poly.type
_entity_poly.pdbx_seq_one_letter_code
_entity_poly.pdbx_strand_id
1 'polypeptide(L)'
;MTRITPGGRTTFCATYVSHMCGPTLATSTRPHPGAFQTIGVFTLITGIKGIRLRRATAVAVTSGALLAAGALSAAPAQAVTTPSIVAKGGYVMNNANGSSLYTKAADTTRSTGSTTKIMTAKVVLAQKNLNLDATVTIQKAYSDYVVKNNASQAHLIVGDKVTVRQLLYGLMLPSGCDAAYALADKYGSGSTRAARVSNFIGKMNSAAKSLGLKHTHFDSFDGIGNGKNYSTPRDLTKIASSAMKNSTFRTIVKTKSYTAKTKTKTGGTRTMGTWTNTNTLLSSYSGTIGVKTGSGPEAGYCLVFAATRHGKTVIGTVLASSSVNQRQTDATKLLNYGFAKLG
;
A
#
# COMPACT_ATOMS: atom_id res chain seq x y z
N MET A 1 14.13 -7.36 -60.07
CA MET A 1 14.21 -8.80 -59.74
C MET A 1 13.74 -9.01 -58.32
N THR A 2 12.70 -9.83 -58.25
CA THR A 2 11.96 -10.39 -57.13
C THR A 2 12.86 -11.16 -56.15
N ARG A 3 12.60 -11.06 -54.83
CA ARG A 3 12.23 -12.24 -54.03
C ARG A 3 11.67 -11.86 -52.65
N ILE A 4 10.66 -12.65 -52.31
CA ILE A 4 9.71 -12.54 -51.21
C ILE A 4 9.89 -13.80 -50.34
N THR A 5 9.91 -13.61 -49.01
CA THR A 5 9.52 -14.54 -47.89
C THR A 5 10.32 -15.85 -47.62
N PRO A 6 10.03 -16.60 -46.52
CA PRO A 6 9.47 -16.26 -45.17
C PRO A 6 10.14 -17.00 -43.98
N GLY A 7 9.76 -16.61 -42.74
CA GLY A 7 9.20 -17.55 -41.75
C GLY A 7 10.13 -18.20 -40.71
N GLY A 8 9.81 -18.00 -39.43
CA GLY A 8 10.31 -18.80 -38.30
C GLY A 8 9.49 -18.54 -37.04
N ARG A 9 8.54 -19.45 -36.74
CA ARG A 9 7.61 -19.38 -35.61
C ARG A 9 8.29 -19.75 -34.29
N THR A 10 7.97 -19.01 -33.24
CA THR A 10 8.23 -19.37 -31.85
C THR A 10 7.09 -20.24 -31.31
N THR A 11 7.43 -21.42 -30.82
CA THR A 11 6.49 -22.36 -30.17
C THR A 11 6.38 -22.04 -28.68
N PHE A 12 5.20 -21.66 -28.23
CA PHE A 12 4.85 -21.60 -26.80
C PHE A 12 4.24 -22.94 -26.37
N CYS A 13 4.85 -23.60 -25.39
CA CYS A 13 4.30 -24.78 -24.74
C CYS A 13 3.45 -24.32 -23.54
N ALA A 14 2.13 -24.57 -23.59
CA ALA A 14 1.19 -24.35 -22.51
C ALA A 14 0.69 -25.72 -22.02
N THR A 15 1.03 -26.09 -20.79
CA THR A 15 0.54 -27.31 -20.16
C THR A 15 -0.76 -27.01 -19.42
N TYR A 16 -1.85 -27.59 -19.92
CA TYR A 16 -3.16 -27.73 -19.27
C TYR A 16 -3.13 -28.90 -18.29
N VAL A 17 -3.73 -28.75 -17.10
CA VAL A 17 -4.33 -29.88 -16.36
C VAL A 17 -5.65 -29.39 -15.75
N SER A 18 -6.71 -30.16 -16.00
CA SER A 18 -8.11 -29.91 -15.68
C SER A 18 -8.62 -30.82 -14.56
N HIS A 19 -9.56 -30.29 -13.76
CA HIS A 19 -10.70 -30.96 -13.10
C HIS A 19 -10.38 -31.90 -11.92
N MET A 20 -11.12 -31.86 -10.79
CA MET A 20 -12.51 -32.34 -10.67
C MET A 20 -13.30 -31.67 -9.52
N CYS A 21 -14.62 -31.68 -9.69
CA CYS A 21 -15.68 -31.21 -8.80
C CYS A 21 -16.34 -32.41 -8.09
N GLY A 22 -16.94 -32.21 -6.90
CA GLY A 22 -17.76 -33.24 -6.23
C GLY A 22 -18.19 -32.85 -4.80
N PRO A 23 -19.51 -32.79 -4.46
CA PRO A 23 -20.03 -32.12 -3.26
C PRO A 23 -20.59 -33.08 -2.19
N THR A 24 -20.80 -32.59 -0.96
CA THR A 24 -21.82 -33.16 -0.05
C THR A 24 -22.37 -32.15 0.97
N LEU A 25 -23.70 -32.13 1.08
CA LEU A 25 -24.50 -31.47 2.11
C LEU A 25 -24.38 -32.18 3.47
N ALA A 26 -24.63 -31.45 4.56
CA ALA A 26 -25.55 -31.89 5.62
C ALA A 26 -25.88 -30.77 6.62
N THR A 27 -27.16 -30.66 6.89
CA THR A 27 -27.85 -29.93 7.95
C THR A 27 -27.56 -30.52 9.33
N SER A 28 -27.73 -29.75 10.42
CA SER A 28 -28.60 -30.13 11.55
C SER A 28 -28.50 -29.14 12.74
N THR A 29 -29.56 -29.18 13.52
CA THR A 29 -30.18 -28.31 14.53
C THR A 29 -29.48 -28.19 15.89
N ARG A 30 -29.78 -27.09 16.60
CA ARG A 30 -29.56 -26.89 18.06
C ARG A 30 -30.39 -27.86 18.91
N PRO A 31 -30.05 -28.00 20.20
CA PRO A 31 -30.97 -27.49 21.23
C PRO A 31 -30.32 -26.87 22.49
N HIS A 32 -31.07 -25.98 23.15
CA HIS A 32 -30.98 -25.63 24.59
C HIS A 32 -31.73 -26.68 25.42
N PRO A 33 -31.38 -26.95 26.69
CA PRO A 33 -31.95 -26.24 27.87
C PRO A 33 -30.89 -26.10 28.99
N GLY A 34 -31.07 -25.56 30.20
CA GLY A 34 -32.19 -25.05 30.97
C GLY A 34 -31.64 -24.59 32.33
N ALA A 35 -32.32 -23.65 32.98
CA ALA A 35 -32.00 -23.15 34.32
C ALA A 35 -32.48 -24.11 35.41
N PHE A 36 -31.79 -24.18 36.54
CA PHE A 36 -32.33 -24.69 37.81
C PHE A 36 -31.82 -23.88 39.00
N GLN A 37 -32.75 -23.63 39.92
CA GLN A 37 -32.67 -22.82 41.12
C GLN A 37 -32.15 -23.59 42.35
N THR A 38 -31.65 -22.80 43.32
CA THR A 38 -31.71 -22.93 44.80
C THR A 38 -31.10 -24.15 45.50
N ILE A 39 -30.32 -23.88 46.56
CA ILE A 39 -30.61 -24.20 47.97
C ILE A 39 -29.64 -23.40 48.85
N GLY A 40 -30.15 -22.77 49.91
CA GLY A 40 -29.37 -22.19 51.00
C GLY A 40 -29.60 -22.94 52.30
N VAL A 41 -28.64 -22.88 53.23
CA VAL A 41 -28.79 -23.15 54.68
C VAL A 41 -27.66 -22.37 55.40
N PHE A 42 -27.97 -21.27 56.12
CA PHE A 42 -27.94 -21.10 57.60
C PHE A 42 -26.83 -21.90 58.35
N THR A 43 -25.98 -21.32 59.20
CA THR A 43 -26.36 -20.88 60.56
C THR A 43 -25.23 -20.04 61.23
N LEU A 44 -25.69 -19.09 62.06
CA LEU A 44 -25.02 -18.22 63.05
C LEU A 44 -23.93 -18.88 63.92
N ILE A 45 -23.09 -18.03 64.55
CA ILE A 45 -22.97 -17.89 66.02
C ILE A 45 -22.23 -16.58 66.38
N THR A 46 -22.93 -15.71 67.14
CA THR A 46 -22.56 -14.73 68.19
C THR A 46 -21.13 -14.16 68.23
N GLY A 47 -20.83 -12.85 68.35
CA GLY A 47 -21.49 -11.77 69.08
C GLY A 47 -20.93 -11.63 70.51
N ILE A 48 -20.13 -10.58 70.80
CA ILE A 48 -20.00 -9.88 72.11
C ILE A 48 -19.32 -8.51 71.89
N LYS A 49 -19.89 -7.47 72.51
CA LYS A 49 -19.46 -6.06 72.60
C LYS A 49 -18.80 -5.78 73.97
N GLY A 50 -17.95 -4.73 74.03
CA GLY A 50 -17.57 -3.98 75.26
C GLY A 50 -16.07 -3.71 75.36
N ILE A 51 -15.51 -2.53 75.02
CA ILE A 51 -15.39 -1.24 75.74
C ILE A 51 -14.45 -1.22 76.98
N ARG A 52 -13.29 -0.54 76.79
CA ARG A 52 -12.42 0.28 77.70
C ARG A 52 -11.79 -0.44 78.93
N LEU A 53 -10.58 -0.18 79.42
CA LEU A 53 -9.75 1.03 79.53
C LEU A 53 -8.29 0.64 79.87
N ARG A 54 -7.32 1.40 79.33
CA ARG A 54 -5.95 1.73 79.79
C ARG A 54 -5.18 0.77 80.71
N ARG A 55 -4.02 0.29 80.24
CA ARG A 55 -2.74 0.35 80.98
C ARG A 55 -1.59 0.69 80.03
N ALA A 56 -0.83 1.70 80.41
CA ALA A 56 0.41 2.11 79.78
C ALA A 56 1.53 1.15 80.20
N THR A 57 2.28 0.65 79.22
CA THR A 57 3.64 0.16 79.41
C THR A 57 4.44 0.57 78.19
N ALA A 58 5.40 1.45 78.43
CA ALA A 58 6.40 1.87 77.48
C ALA A 58 7.23 0.66 77.02
N VAL A 59 7.31 0.44 75.71
CA VAL A 59 8.40 -0.31 75.09
C VAL A 59 9.07 0.66 74.13
N ALA A 60 10.26 1.09 74.51
CA ALA A 60 11.11 1.95 73.73
C ALA A 60 12.01 1.08 72.82
N VAL A 61 12.30 1.61 71.62
CA VAL A 61 13.45 1.26 70.74
C VAL A 61 13.32 -0.14 70.08
N THR A 62 13.08 -0.28 68.78
CA THR A 62 13.87 0.22 67.63
C THR A 62 12.99 0.45 66.40
N SER A 63 12.87 1.69 65.92
CA SER A 63 12.33 1.99 64.58
C SER A 63 13.36 1.62 63.51
N GLY A 64 13.45 0.35 63.16
CA GLY A 64 14.14 -0.11 61.96
C GLY A 64 13.22 0.07 60.75
N ALA A 65 13.17 1.27 60.17
CA ALA A 65 12.54 1.48 58.87
C ALA A 65 13.40 0.82 57.79
N LEU A 66 13.14 -0.45 57.47
CA LEU A 66 13.61 -1.06 56.24
C LEU A 66 12.81 -0.44 55.08
N LEU A 67 13.22 0.76 54.66
CA LEU A 67 12.99 1.24 53.32
C LEU A 67 13.80 0.35 52.38
N ALA A 68 13.29 -0.83 52.07
CA ALA A 68 13.70 -1.57 50.90
C ALA A 68 13.25 -0.74 49.68
N ALA A 69 14.07 0.25 49.32
CA ALA A 69 14.04 0.90 48.03
C ALA A 69 14.37 -0.18 47.00
N GLY A 70 13.36 -0.96 46.63
CA GLY A 70 13.39 -1.81 45.45
C GLY A 70 13.53 -0.89 44.26
N ALA A 71 14.76 -0.54 43.92
CA ALA A 71 15.10 -0.06 42.60
C ALA A 71 14.70 -1.19 41.64
N LEU A 72 13.48 -1.12 41.09
CA LEU A 72 13.18 -1.79 39.84
C LEU A 72 14.11 -1.16 38.82
N SER A 73 15.30 -1.75 38.67
CA SER A 73 16.15 -1.53 37.51
C SER A 73 15.33 -1.97 36.31
N ALA A 74 14.63 -1.01 35.69
CA ALA A 74 14.05 -1.19 34.38
C ALA A 74 15.20 -1.65 33.49
N ALA A 75 15.18 -2.92 33.09
CA ALA A 75 16.17 -3.46 32.19
C ALA A 75 16.28 -2.49 30.99
N PRO A 76 17.48 -2.06 30.60
CA PRO A 76 17.62 -1.08 29.53
C PRO A 76 16.91 -1.64 28.31
N ALA A 77 15.92 -0.90 27.80
CA ALA A 77 15.20 -1.29 26.60
C ALA A 77 16.25 -1.55 25.50
N GLN A 78 16.39 -2.81 25.08
CA GLN A 78 17.37 -3.18 24.07
C GLN A 78 17.13 -2.31 22.83
N ALA A 79 18.14 -1.51 22.48
CA ALA A 79 18.05 -0.61 21.35
C ALA A 79 17.86 -1.44 20.07
N VAL A 80 16.70 -1.31 19.42
CA VAL A 80 16.42 -1.98 18.14
C VAL A 80 17.50 -1.59 17.12
N THR A 81 18.28 -2.58 16.66
CA THR A 81 19.35 -2.39 15.69
C THR A 81 18.82 -1.87 14.36
N THR A 82 19.39 -0.75 13.89
CA THR A 82 19.02 -0.15 12.60
C THR A 82 19.50 -1.04 11.44
N PRO A 83 18.62 -1.45 10.50
CA PRO A 83 19.01 -2.32 9.40
C PRO A 83 19.78 -1.56 8.31
N SER A 84 20.72 -2.27 7.67
CA SER A 84 21.30 -1.85 6.39
C SER A 84 20.42 -2.30 5.21
N ILE A 85 20.25 -1.40 4.23
CA ILE A 85 19.53 -1.63 2.97
C ILE A 85 20.42 -1.29 1.78
N VAL A 86 20.19 -1.97 0.65
CA VAL A 86 20.94 -1.72 -0.60
C VAL A 86 20.46 -0.46 -1.29
N ALA A 87 19.15 -0.17 -1.26
CA ALA A 87 18.56 1.05 -1.81
C ALA A 87 19.35 2.31 -1.43
N LYS A 88 19.62 3.17 -2.42
CA LYS A 88 20.36 4.43 -2.21
C LYS A 88 19.56 5.47 -1.42
N GLY A 89 18.24 5.33 -1.32
CA GLY A 89 17.37 6.15 -0.47
C GLY A 89 16.30 5.31 0.22
N GLY A 90 16.00 5.63 1.48
CA GLY A 90 15.02 4.94 2.29
C GLY A 90 14.39 5.85 3.35
N TYR A 91 13.08 5.71 3.55
CA TYR A 91 12.35 6.41 4.60
C TYR A 91 11.20 5.55 5.12
N VAL A 92 10.94 5.61 6.43
CA VAL A 92 9.81 4.94 7.08
C VAL A 92 9.24 5.87 8.14
N MET A 93 7.91 5.89 8.27
CA MET A 93 7.21 6.58 9.34
C MET A 93 6.05 5.75 9.90
N ASN A 94 5.64 6.07 11.12
CA ASN A 94 4.34 5.69 11.64
C ASN A 94 3.26 6.46 10.86
N ASN A 95 2.34 5.75 10.22
CA ASN A 95 1.34 6.39 9.36
C ASN A 95 0.29 7.19 10.16
N ALA A 96 0.10 6.90 11.45
CA ALA A 96 -0.94 7.56 12.26
C ALA A 96 -0.58 9.01 12.61
N ASN A 97 0.68 9.26 12.98
CA ASN A 97 1.15 10.55 13.48
C ASN A 97 2.31 11.15 12.64
N GLY A 98 2.80 10.43 11.63
CA GLY A 98 3.89 10.87 10.77
C GLY A 98 5.28 10.82 11.43
N SER A 99 5.43 10.24 12.62
CA SER A 99 6.72 10.16 13.31
C SER A 99 7.70 9.32 12.51
N SER A 100 8.88 9.88 12.22
CA SER A 100 9.95 9.19 11.50
C SER A 100 10.44 7.97 12.29
N LEU A 101 10.56 6.83 11.61
CA LEU A 101 11.09 5.59 12.20
C LEU A 101 12.47 5.25 11.62
N TYR A 102 12.68 5.47 10.31
CA TYR A 102 13.93 5.20 9.61
C TYR A 102 14.24 6.29 8.58
N THR A 103 15.52 6.62 8.42
CA THR A 103 16.00 7.55 7.40
C THR A 103 17.34 7.08 6.79
N LYS A 104 17.43 7.09 5.46
CA LYS A 104 18.68 7.00 4.69
C LYS A 104 18.54 7.88 3.45
N ALA A 105 19.30 8.97 3.37
CA ALA A 105 19.18 9.94 2.27
C ALA A 105 17.71 10.33 1.99
N ALA A 106 16.93 10.53 3.06
CA ALA A 106 15.47 10.59 3.00
C ALA A 106 14.92 11.78 2.22
N ASP A 107 15.73 12.84 2.07
CA ASP A 107 15.41 14.07 1.37
C ASP A 107 16.29 14.29 0.11
N THR A 108 17.07 13.27 -0.29
CA THR A 108 17.84 13.32 -1.53
C THR A 108 16.95 12.99 -2.73
N THR A 109 16.90 13.90 -3.71
CA THR A 109 16.10 13.74 -4.92
C THR A 109 16.59 12.58 -5.78
N ARG A 110 15.67 11.77 -6.28
CA ARG A 110 15.93 10.67 -7.21
C ARG A 110 14.78 10.53 -8.20
N SER A 111 15.07 9.97 -9.36
CA SER A 111 14.04 9.54 -10.32
C SER A 111 13.10 8.53 -9.66
N THR A 112 11.80 8.69 -9.89
CA THR A 112 10.75 7.92 -9.20
C THR A 112 10.32 6.68 -9.97
N GLY A 113 10.53 6.67 -11.29
CA GLY A 113 9.92 5.71 -12.20
C GLY A 113 8.41 5.60 -11.96
N SER A 114 7.86 4.40 -12.12
CA SER A 114 6.42 4.17 -11.99
C SER A 114 5.80 4.46 -10.61
N THR A 115 6.57 4.78 -9.56
CA THR A 115 5.98 5.23 -8.28
C THR A 115 5.25 6.57 -8.41
N THR A 116 5.54 7.36 -9.46
CA THR A 116 4.75 8.54 -9.87
C THR A 116 3.26 8.27 -9.99
N LYS A 117 2.87 7.04 -10.41
CA LYS A 117 1.48 6.64 -10.61
C LYS A 117 0.64 6.70 -9.32
N ILE A 118 1.26 6.73 -8.14
CA ILE A 118 0.57 7.01 -6.87
C ILE A 118 -0.06 8.41 -6.91
N MET A 119 0.69 9.42 -7.38
CA MET A 119 0.16 10.79 -7.51
C MET A 119 -0.92 10.86 -8.58
N THR A 120 -0.77 10.15 -9.70
CA THR A 120 -1.80 10.04 -10.75
C THR A 120 -3.10 9.51 -10.18
N ALA A 121 -3.06 8.38 -9.46
CA ALA A 121 -4.23 7.82 -8.79
C ALA A 121 -4.81 8.80 -7.76
N LYS A 122 -3.97 9.45 -6.96
CA LYS A 122 -4.39 10.45 -5.97
C LYS A 122 -5.14 11.63 -6.62
N VAL A 123 -4.62 12.19 -7.71
CA VAL A 123 -5.25 13.30 -8.43
C VAL A 123 -6.59 12.88 -9.02
N VAL A 124 -6.68 11.70 -9.63
CA VAL A 124 -7.94 11.15 -10.15
C VAL A 124 -8.97 11.01 -9.03
N LEU A 125 -8.59 10.38 -7.92
CA LEU A 125 -9.47 10.13 -6.79
C LEU A 125 -9.89 11.39 -6.03
N ALA A 126 -9.24 12.52 -6.28
CA ALA A 126 -9.55 13.82 -5.69
C ALA A 126 -10.37 14.73 -6.63
N GLN A 127 -10.74 14.28 -7.83
CA GLN A 127 -11.56 15.09 -8.74
C GLN A 127 -12.97 15.29 -8.15
N LYS A 128 -13.46 16.54 -8.15
CA LYS A 128 -14.77 16.90 -7.58
C LYS A 128 -15.94 16.14 -8.21
N ASN A 129 -15.86 15.87 -9.51
CA ASN A 129 -16.87 15.15 -10.30
C ASN A 129 -16.43 13.72 -10.63
N LEU A 130 -15.68 13.07 -9.72
CA LEU A 130 -15.26 11.69 -9.90
C LEU A 130 -16.47 10.76 -9.96
N ASN A 131 -16.65 10.10 -11.11
CA ASN A 131 -17.50 8.93 -11.25
C ASN A 131 -16.61 7.74 -11.61
N LEU A 132 -16.52 6.76 -10.70
CA LEU A 132 -15.69 5.57 -10.89
C LEU A 132 -16.23 4.64 -12.00
N ASP A 133 -17.51 4.73 -12.30
CA ASP A 133 -18.19 3.91 -13.31
C ASP A 133 -18.33 4.65 -14.66
N ALA A 134 -17.88 5.90 -14.72
CA ALA A 134 -17.74 6.61 -15.99
C ALA A 134 -16.79 5.85 -16.91
N THR A 135 -17.21 5.69 -18.16
CA THR A 135 -16.42 4.98 -19.18
C THR A 135 -15.49 5.91 -19.94
N VAL A 136 -14.32 5.41 -20.28
CA VAL A 136 -13.33 6.01 -21.17
C VAL A 136 -13.15 5.08 -22.37
N THR A 137 -13.29 5.63 -23.58
CA THR A 137 -12.95 4.90 -24.80
C THR A 137 -11.43 4.89 -24.97
N ILE A 138 -10.84 3.70 -25.07
CA ILE A 138 -9.39 3.53 -25.23
C ILE A 138 -8.98 4.00 -26.62
N GLN A 139 -8.09 4.98 -26.65
CA GLN A 139 -7.61 5.62 -27.87
C GLN A 139 -6.36 4.91 -28.38
N LYS A 140 -6.17 4.88 -29.71
CA LYS A 140 -4.95 4.33 -30.33
C LYS A 140 -3.67 4.96 -29.77
N ALA A 141 -3.72 6.26 -29.47
CA ALA A 141 -2.61 7.01 -28.88
C ALA A 141 -2.09 6.41 -27.57
N TYR A 142 -2.93 5.76 -26.76
CA TYR A 142 -2.50 5.13 -25.50
C TYR A 142 -1.69 3.85 -25.76
N SER A 143 -2.10 3.07 -26.77
CA SER A 143 -1.37 1.88 -27.22
C SER A 143 -0.05 2.26 -27.90
N ASP A 144 -0.08 3.23 -28.82
CA ASP A 144 1.12 3.69 -29.51
C ASP A 144 2.16 4.26 -28.52
N TYR A 145 1.69 4.91 -27.44
CA TYR A 145 2.56 5.42 -26.39
C TYR A 145 3.33 4.33 -25.67
N VAL A 146 2.67 3.24 -25.25
CA VAL A 146 3.38 2.16 -24.52
C VAL A 146 4.34 1.39 -25.43
N VAL A 147 4.00 1.23 -26.72
CA VAL A 147 4.90 0.65 -27.71
C VAL A 147 6.13 1.55 -27.92
N LYS A 148 5.92 2.84 -28.18
CA LYS A 148 7.00 3.80 -28.43
C LYS A 148 8.00 3.89 -27.28
N ASN A 149 7.51 3.88 -26.04
CA ASN A 149 8.35 4.04 -24.85
C ASN A 149 8.78 2.70 -24.22
N ASN A 150 8.44 1.56 -24.85
CA ASN A 150 8.64 0.21 -24.31
C ASN A 150 8.17 0.10 -22.84
N ALA A 151 6.99 0.67 -22.57
CA ALA A 151 6.47 0.88 -21.22
C ALA A 151 5.66 -0.31 -20.73
N SER A 152 5.62 -0.50 -19.41
CA SER A 152 4.64 -1.39 -18.77
C SER A 152 3.21 -0.96 -19.11
N GLN A 153 2.33 -1.91 -19.35
CA GLN A 153 0.98 -1.68 -19.87
C GLN A 153 -0.04 -2.61 -19.20
N ALA A 154 -1.29 -2.17 -19.16
CA ALA A 154 -2.45 -2.97 -18.76
C ALA A 154 -3.07 -3.72 -19.96
N HIS A 155 -2.47 -3.61 -21.14
CA HIS A 155 -2.92 -4.20 -22.40
C HIS A 155 -4.35 -3.78 -22.77
N LEU A 156 -4.66 -2.50 -22.58
CA LEU A 156 -5.96 -1.94 -22.92
C LEU A 156 -6.23 -2.03 -24.42
N ILE A 157 -7.41 -2.51 -24.81
CA ILE A 157 -7.76 -2.72 -26.22
C ILE A 157 -8.34 -1.45 -26.83
N VAL A 158 -7.75 -0.97 -27.92
CA VAL A 158 -8.21 0.24 -28.63
C VAL A 158 -9.67 0.08 -29.07
N GLY A 159 -10.49 1.09 -28.76
CA GLY A 159 -11.92 1.12 -29.05
C GLY A 159 -12.80 0.52 -27.96
N ASP A 160 -12.26 -0.25 -27.02
CA ASP A 160 -13.04 -0.71 -25.86
C ASP A 160 -13.40 0.48 -24.95
N LYS A 161 -14.53 0.36 -24.26
CA LYS A 161 -14.93 1.25 -23.17
C LYS A 161 -14.55 0.61 -21.83
N VAL A 162 -13.77 1.36 -21.04
CA VAL A 162 -13.22 0.92 -19.76
C VAL A 162 -13.63 1.92 -18.69
N THR A 163 -14.08 1.43 -17.53
CA THR A 163 -14.47 2.31 -16.42
C THR A 163 -13.24 2.95 -15.77
N VAL A 164 -13.39 4.12 -15.15
CA VAL A 164 -12.34 4.77 -14.37
C VAL A 164 -11.83 3.84 -13.25
N ARG A 165 -12.72 3.07 -12.61
CA ARG A 165 -12.36 2.04 -11.64
C ARG A 165 -11.40 1.00 -12.22
N GLN A 166 -11.73 0.45 -13.39
CA GLN A 166 -10.88 -0.52 -14.08
C GLN A 166 -9.55 0.11 -14.48
N LEU A 167 -9.54 1.36 -14.97
CA LEU A 167 -8.30 2.07 -15.27
C LEU A 167 -7.42 2.24 -14.03
N LEU A 168 -7.99 2.51 -12.85
CA LEU A 168 -7.20 2.60 -11.61
C LEU A 168 -6.62 1.23 -11.18
N TYR A 169 -7.32 0.12 -11.44
CA TYR A 169 -6.73 -1.22 -11.26
C TYR A 169 -5.59 -1.47 -12.27
N GLY A 170 -5.80 -1.17 -13.55
CA GLY A 170 -4.78 -1.29 -14.60
C GLY A 170 -3.56 -0.39 -14.35
N LEU A 171 -3.77 0.78 -13.75
CA LEU A 171 -2.71 1.70 -13.33
C LEU A 171 -1.85 1.11 -12.19
N MET A 172 -2.50 0.53 -11.17
CA MET A 172 -1.82 0.21 -9.91
C MET A 172 -1.31 -1.23 -9.82
N LEU A 173 -1.97 -2.20 -10.44
CA LEU A 173 -1.59 -3.61 -10.34
C LEU A 173 -0.45 -3.97 -11.31
N PRO A 174 -0.69 -4.00 -12.65
CA PRO A 174 0.33 -4.34 -13.62
C PRO A 174 1.22 -3.14 -13.96
N SER A 175 0.95 -1.96 -13.37
CA SER A 175 1.69 -0.71 -13.61
C SER A 175 1.45 -0.07 -14.98
N GLY A 176 0.24 -0.19 -15.53
CA GLY A 176 -0.09 0.23 -16.89
C GLY A 176 0.07 1.73 -17.15
N CYS A 177 1.01 2.08 -18.03
CA CYS A 177 1.22 3.44 -18.53
C CYS A 177 0.13 3.89 -19.51
N ASP A 178 -0.45 2.95 -20.26
CA ASP A 178 -1.65 3.15 -21.09
C ASP A 178 -2.85 3.60 -20.25
N ALA A 179 -3.07 2.97 -19.08
CA ALA A 179 -4.09 3.39 -18.14
C ALA A 179 -3.80 4.77 -17.52
N ALA A 180 -2.53 5.05 -17.21
CA ALA A 180 -2.10 6.36 -16.73
C ALA A 180 -2.39 7.47 -17.75
N TYR A 181 -2.11 7.21 -19.02
CA TYR A 181 -2.39 8.14 -20.12
C TYR A 181 -3.90 8.35 -20.28
N ALA A 182 -4.70 7.28 -20.30
CA ALA A 182 -6.16 7.38 -20.39
C ALA A 182 -6.76 8.23 -19.25
N LEU A 183 -6.25 8.08 -18.02
CA LEU A 183 -6.67 8.86 -16.86
C LEU A 183 -6.25 10.33 -16.96
N ALA A 184 -5.01 10.60 -17.39
CA ALA A 184 -4.53 11.97 -17.59
C ALA A 184 -5.31 12.70 -18.68
N ASP A 185 -5.63 12.01 -19.79
CA ASP A 185 -6.46 12.54 -20.88
C ASP A 185 -7.90 12.79 -20.41
N LYS A 186 -8.47 11.92 -19.58
CA LYS A 186 -9.84 12.06 -19.05
C LYS A 186 -9.98 13.22 -18.06
N TYR A 187 -9.00 13.41 -17.19
CA TYR A 187 -9.10 14.31 -16.04
C TYR A 187 -8.25 15.57 -16.14
N GLY A 188 -7.49 15.73 -17.22
CA GLY A 188 -6.93 17.02 -17.61
C GLY A 188 -7.97 17.94 -18.23
N SER A 189 -7.76 19.25 -18.11
CA SER A 189 -8.57 20.28 -18.77
C SER A 189 -7.89 20.77 -20.05
N GLY A 190 -8.64 20.91 -21.14
CA GLY A 190 -8.11 21.39 -22.43
C GLY A 190 -8.83 20.77 -23.63
N SER A 191 -8.83 21.49 -24.77
CA SER A 191 -9.47 21.06 -26.02
C SER A 191 -8.73 19.88 -26.68
N THR A 192 -7.40 19.84 -26.58
CA THR A 192 -6.57 18.77 -27.13
C THR A 192 -6.08 17.80 -26.04
N ARG A 193 -5.74 16.57 -26.43
CA ARG A 193 -5.13 15.59 -25.52
C ARG A 193 -3.84 16.10 -24.90
N ALA A 194 -3.00 16.78 -25.68
CA ALA A 194 -1.75 17.36 -25.20
C ALA A 194 -2.00 18.42 -24.11
N ALA A 195 -2.99 19.30 -24.32
CA ALA A 195 -3.38 20.30 -23.32
C ALA A 195 -3.91 19.63 -22.03
N ARG A 196 -4.75 18.59 -22.16
CA ARG A 196 -5.26 17.83 -21.00
C ARG A 196 -4.14 17.16 -20.24
N VAL A 197 -3.21 16.48 -20.92
CA VAL A 197 -2.05 15.84 -20.27
C VAL A 197 -1.18 16.87 -19.54
N SER A 198 -0.84 17.98 -20.20
CA SER A 198 -0.06 19.06 -19.58
C SER A 198 -0.77 19.64 -18.34
N ASN A 199 -2.07 19.90 -18.45
CA ASN A 199 -2.88 20.35 -17.34
C ASN A 199 -2.93 19.33 -16.20
N PHE A 200 -3.04 18.03 -16.50
CA PHE A 200 -3.06 16.97 -15.50
C PHE A 200 -1.74 16.88 -14.74
N ILE A 201 -0.59 17.02 -15.42
CA ILE A 201 0.73 17.11 -14.78
C ILE A 201 0.81 18.38 -13.90
N GLY A 202 0.23 19.49 -14.34
CA GLY A 202 0.03 20.69 -13.52
C GLY A 202 -0.73 20.37 -12.21
N LYS A 203 -1.85 19.65 -12.30
CA LYS A 203 -2.63 19.19 -11.12
C LYS A 203 -1.80 18.31 -10.18
N MET A 204 -0.93 17.44 -10.71
CA MET A 204 -0.02 16.61 -9.90
C MET A 204 0.98 17.47 -9.11
N ASN A 205 1.58 18.48 -9.75
CA ASN A 205 2.48 19.42 -9.08
C ASN A 205 1.74 20.32 -8.06
N SER A 206 0.52 20.79 -8.37
CA SER A 206 -0.31 21.52 -7.41
C SER A 206 -0.65 20.67 -6.18
N ALA A 207 -0.91 19.37 -6.38
CA ALA A 207 -1.14 18.43 -5.29
C ALA A 207 0.12 18.23 -4.43
N ALA A 208 1.31 18.15 -5.03
CA ALA A 208 2.58 18.11 -4.30
C ALA A 208 2.81 19.37 -3.47
N LYS A 209 2.59 20.56 -4.05
CA LYS A 209 2.70 21.85 -3.35
C LYS A 209 1.71 21.94 -2.17
N SER A 210 0.47 21.48 -2.36
CA SER A 210 -0.56 21.49 -1.31
C SER A 210 -0.24 20.55 -0.15
N LEU A 211 0.62 19.55 -0.36
CA LEU A 211 1.16 18.68 0.69
C LEU A 211 2.44 19.25 1.34
N GLY A 212 2.89 20.45 0.95
CA GLY A 212 4.12 21.06 1.44
C GLY A 212 5.40 20.34 1.01
N LEU A 213 5.36 19.62 -0.11
CA LEU A 213 6.52 18.85 -0.60
C LEU A 213 7.51 19.78 -1.30
N LYS A 214 8.75 19.80 -0.82
CA LYS A 214 9.80 20.73 -1.29
C LYS A 214 10.72 20.11 -2.34
N HIS A 215 10.75 18.78 -2.43
CA HIS A 215 11.74 18.06 -3.22
C HIS A 215 11.07 17.12 -4.22
N THR A 216 9.93 17.54 -4.77
CA THR A 216 9.12 16.75 -5.70
C THR A 216 8.67 17.58 -6.89
N HIS A 217 8.91 17.07 -8.09
CA HIS A 217 8.40 17.63 -9.34
C HIS A 217 7.99 16.50 -10.29
N PHE A 218 6.85 16.68 -10.94
CA PHE A 218 6.35 15.78 -11.96
C PHE A 218 6.43 16.45 -13.33
N ASP A 219 7.07 15.78 -14.29
CA ASP A 219 7.06 16.15 -15.71
C ASP A 219 6.25 15.16 -16.56
N SER A 220 5.74 14.09 -15.93
CA SER A 220 5.02 12.98 -16.56
C SER A 220 3.91 12.46 -15.64
N PHE A 221 2.90 11.82 -16.23
CA PHE A 221 1.77 11.22 -15.51
C PHE A 221 2.05 9.77 -15.07
N ASP A 222 3.20 9.20 -15.42
CA ASP A 222 3.49 7.79 -15.19
C ASP A 222 4.92 7.51 -14.74
N GLY A 223 5.80 8.53 -14.74
CA GLY A 223 7.20 8.44 -14.38
C GLY A 223 8.16 8.24 -15.56
N ILE A 224 7.66 8.17 -16.80
CA ILE A 224 8.47 8.21 -18.01
C ILE A 224 8.59 9.67 -18.43
N GLY A 225 9.68 10.31 -18.01
CA GLY A 225 9.91 11.74 -18.14
C GLY A 225 11.26 12.08 -18.76
N ASN A 226 11.57 13.38 -18.84
CA ASN A 226 12.76 13.91 -19.50
C ASN A 226 13.78 14.44 -18.48
N GLY A 227 14.02 13.68 -17.41
CA GLY A 227 14.96 14.03 -16.34
C GLY A 227 14.46 15.06 -15.32
N LYS A 228 13.23 15.59 -15.47
CA LYS A 228 12.60 16.51 -14.51
C LYS A 228 11.61 15.80 -13.58
N ASN A 229 11.39 14.49 -13.74
CA ASN A 229 10.57 13.69 -12.84
C ASN A 229 11.34 13.17 -11.62
N TYR A 230 11.21 13.84 -10.48
CA TYR A 230 11.91 13.44 -9.26
C TYR A 230 11.07 13.61 -8.00
N SER A 231 11.46 12.87 -6.97
CA SER A 231 10.95 13.02 -5.60
C SER A 231 12.01 12.52 -4.62
N THR A 232 11.66 12.42 -3.35
CA THR A 232 12.50 11.85 -2.29
C THR A 232 11.78 10.68 -1.63
N PRO A 233 12.50 9.78 -0.92
CA PRO A 233 11.85 8.74 -0.12
C PRO A 233 10.82 9.31 0.87
N ARG A 234 11.12 10.45 1.51
CA ARG A 234 10.20 11.12 2.44
C ARG A 234 8.97 11.65 1.74
N ASP A 235 9.14 12.38 0.64
CA ASP A 235 8.01 13.00 -0.08
C ASP A 235 7.09 11.94 -0.70
N LEU A 236 7.63 10.88 -1.31
CA LEU A 236 6.80 9.77 -1.82
C LEU A 236 6.02 9.05 -0.72
N THR A 237 6.62 8.89 0.46
CA THR A 237 5.93 8.30 1.62
C THR A 237 4.78 9.19 2.09
N LYS A 238 4.96 10.52 2.11
CA LYS A 238 3.89 11.48 2.41
C LYS A 238 2.78 11.48 1.36
N ILE A 239 3.12 11.39 0.06
CA ILE A 239 2.14 11.27 -1.03
C ILE A 239 1.31 10.00 -0.83
N ALA A 240 1.97 8.86 -0.58
CA ALA A 240 1.29 7.59 -0.37
C ALA A 240 0.41 7.60 0.88
N SER A 241 0.90 8.12 2.01
CA SER A 241 0.10 8.28 3.23
C SER A 241 -1.15 9.13 2.97
N SER A 242 -1.01 10.23 2.23
CA SER A 242 -2.13 11.07 1.82
C SER A 242 -3.12 10.34 0.89
N ALA A 243 -2.63 9.55 -0.07
CA ALA A 243 -3.47 8.74 -0.96
C ALA A 243 -4.22 7.63 -0.21
N MET A 244 -3.56 7.02 0.79
CA MET A 244 -4.13 5.97 1.65
C MET A 244 -5.30 6.45 2.52
N LYS A 245 -5.56 7.77 2.61
CA LYS A 245 -6.80 8.29 3.24
C LYS A 245 -8.06 7.92 2.44
N ASN A 246 -7.95 7.72 1.13
CA ASN A 246 -9.08 7.33 0.27
C ASN A 246 -9.32 5.81 0.31
N SER A 247 -10.55 5.37 0.59
CA SER A 247 -10.91 3.94 0.72
C SER A 247 -10.81 3.17 -0.59
N THR A 248 -11.15 3.79 -1.72
CA THR A 248 -10.97 3.20 -3.06
C THR A 248 -9.49 2.96 -3.34
N PHE A 249 -8.62 3.92 -3.03
CA PHE A 249 -7.18 3.74 -3.18
C PHE A 249 -6.68 2.54 -2.36
N ARG A 250 -7.02 2.48 -1.06
CA ARG A 250 -6.66 1.35 -0.18
C ARG A 250 -7.12 0.00 -0.73
N THR A 251 -8.33 -0.04 -1.29
CA THR A 251 -8.89 -1.27 -1.87
C THR A 251 -8.08 -1.73 -3.08
N ILE A 252 -7.74 -0.80 -3.97
CA ILE A 252 -7.00 -1.11 -5.19
C ILE A 252 -5.58 -1.59 -4.86
N VAL A 253 -4.83 -0.86 -4.04
CA VAL A 253 -3.40 -1.15 -3.83
C VAL A 253 -3.13 -2.43 -3.03
N LYS A 254 -4.12 -2.92 -2.26
CA LYS A 254 -4.03 -4.21 -1.56
C LYS A 254 -4.54 -5.40 -2.38
N THR A 255 -5.14 -5.16 -3.54
CA THR A 255 -5.68 -6.21 -4.39
C THR A 255 -4.54 -6.93 -5.10
N LYS A 256 -4.48 -8.27 -4.99
CA LYS A 256 -3.43 -9.11 -5.58
C LYS A 256 -3.63 -9.35 -7.06
N SER A 257 -4.88 -9.55 -7.49
CA SER A 257 -5.24 -9.75 -8.89
C SER A 257 -6.61 -9.16 -9.21
N TYR A 258 -6.80 -8.73 -10.45
CA TYR A 258 -8.05 -8.18 -10.93
C TYR A 258 -8.25 -8.52 -12.40
N THR A 259 -9.42 -9.03 -12.76
CA THR A 259 -9.78 -9.34 -14.15
C THR A 259 -10.84 -8.35 -14.61
N ALA A 260 -10.46 -7.45 -15.52
CA ALA A 260 -11.38 -6.45 -16.06
C ALA A 260 -12.36 -7.09 -17.06
N LYS A 261 -13.63 -6.65 -16.99
CA LYS A 261 -14.65 -6.90 -18.00
C LYS A 261 -14.98 -5.60 -18.72
N THR A 262 -14.45 -5.42 -19.93
CA THR A 262 -14.61 -4.20 -20.72
C THR A 262 -15.78 -4.33 -21.69
N LYS A 263 -16.25 -3.21 -22.23
CA LYS A 263 -17.24 -3.22 -23.33
C LYS A 263 -16.52 -3.02 -24.65
N THR A 264 -16.75 -3.91 -25.62
CA THR A 264 -16.12 -3.82 -26.94
C THR A 264 -16.73 -2.68 -27.76
N LYS A 265 -16.08 -2.32 -28.87
CA LYS A 265 -16.61 -1.35 -29.84
C LYS A 265 -18.00 -1.74 -30.38
N THR A 266 -18.31 -3.03 -30.45
CA THR A 266 -19.60 -3.57 -30.89
C THR A 266 -20.62 -3.74 -29.76
N GLY A 267 -20.32 -3.30 -28.54
CA GLY A 267 -21.23 -3.38 -27.37
C GLY A 267 -21.18 -4.68 -26.57
N GLY A 268 -20.44 -5.69 -27.06
CA GLY A 268 -20.20 -6.95 -26.35
C GLY A 268 -19.36 -6.77 -25.08
N THR A 269 -19.29 -7.80 -24.23
CA THR A 269 -18.42 -7.80 -23.04
C THR A 269 -17.16 -8.62 -23.32
N ARG A 270 -15.98 -8.05 -23.07
CA ARG A 270 -14.69 -8.75 -23.17
C ARG A 270 -14.13 -8.99 -21.78
N THR A 271 -13.78 -10.23 -21.47
CA THR A 271 -12.95 -10.56 -20.30
C THR A 271 -11.49 -10.37 -20.69
N MET A 272 -10.79 -9.45 -20.01
CA MET A 272 -9.36 -9.23 -20.22
C MET A 272 -8.51 -10.31 -19.57
N GLY A 273 -7.23 -10.37 -19.93
CA GLY A 273 -6.24 -11.13 -19.14
C GLY A 273 -6.18 -10.62 -17.71
N THR A 274 -5.91 -11.51 -16.76
CA THR A 274 -5.82 -11.15 -15.34
C THR A 274 -4.65 -10.22 -15.09
N TRP A 275 -4.91 -9.07 -14.49
CA TRP A 275 -3.87 -8.17 -14.00
C TRP A 275 -3.39 -8.62 -12.63
N THR A 276 -2.09 -8.85 -12.50
CA THR A 276 -1.45 -9.22 -11.23
C THR A 276 -0.73 -8.01 -10.65
N ASN A 277 -0.85 -7.83 -9.34
CA ASN A 277 -0.15 -6.77 -8.63
C ASN A 277 1.35 -7.07 -8.59
N THR A 278 2.14 -6.12 -9.10
CA THR A 278 3.60 -6.21 -9.09
C THR A 278 4.23 -6.14 -7.68
N ASN A 279 3.46 -5.73 -6.66
CA ASN A 279 3.91 -5.73 -5.27
C ASN A 279 3.75 -7.11 -4.61
N THR A 280 4.81 -7.91 -4.68
CA THR A 280 4.91 -9.26 -4.09
C THR A 280 4.88 -9.27 -2.55
N LEU A 281 5.05 -8.14 -1.87
CA LEU A 281 4.87 -8.07 -0.41
C LEU A 281 3.44 -8.42 0.02
N LEU A 282 2.44 -8.21 -0.85
CA LEU A 282 1.05 -8.60 -0.59
C LEU A 282 0.87 -10.09 -0.31
N SER A 283 1.80 -10.93 -0.79
CA SER A 283 1.80 -12.37 -0.53
C SER A 283 2.93 -12.82 0.39
N SER A 284 4.06 -12.12 0.41
CA SER A 284 5.27 -12.55 1.15
C SER A 284 5.43 -11.92 2.53
N TYR A 285 4.70 -10.84 2.85
CA TYR A 285 4.83 -10.15 4.13
C TYR A 285 3.46 -9.95 4.78
N SER A 286 3.23 -10.65 5.90
CA SER A 286 1.96 -10.57 6.64
C SER A 286 1.66 -9.14 7.11
N GLY A 287 0.42 -8.72 6.89
CA GLY A 287 -0.06 -7.38 7.19
C GLY A 287 0.16 -6.35 6.08
N THR A 288 0.76 -6.72 4.94
CA THR A 288 0.95 -5.77 3.82
C THR A 288 -0.38 -5.28 3.26
N ILE A 289 -0.49 -3.97 3.09
CA ILE A 289 -1.66 -3.28 2.55
C ILE A 289 -1.33 -2.39 1.34
N GLY A 290 -0.09 -2.40 0.85
CA GLY A 290 0.31 -1.58 -0.29
C GLY A 290 1.83 -1.34 -0.38
N VAL A 291 2.28 -0.39 -1.20
CA VAL A 291 1.46 0.50 -2.04
C VAL A 291 1.75 0.30 -3.52
N LYS A 292 2.97 0.59 -3.99
CA LYS A 292 3.28 0.52 -5.42
C LYS A 292 4.77 0.39 -5.71
N THR A 293 5.08 -0.50 -6.65
CA THR A 293 6.41 -0.68 -7.23
C THR A 293 6.75 0.42 -8.25
N GLY A 294 8.03 0.65 -8.48
CA GLY A 294 8.52 1.39 -9.63
C GLY A 294 9.84 0.85 -10.14
N SER A 295 10.08 1.06 -11.43
CA SER A 295 11.37 0.82 -12.06
C SER A 295 11.54 1.75 -13.25
N GLY A 296 12.79 1.98 -13.63
CA GLY A 296 13.19 2.76 -14.80
C GLY A 296 14.72 2.82 -14.88
N PRO A 297 15.28 3.14 -16.05
CA PRO A 297 16.73 3.16 -16.25
C PRO A 297 17.46 4.06 -15.25
N GLU A 298 16.90 5.24 -14.94
CA GLU A 298 17.47 6.20 -14.00
C GLU A 298 17.01 5.96 -12.55
N ALA A 299 15.79 5.45 -12.39
CA ALA A 299 15.18 5.23 -11.07
C ALA A 299 15.74 3.99 -10.34
N GLY A 300 16.33 3.04 -11.08
CA GLY A 300 16.63 1.71 -10.56
C GLY A 300 15.36 1.01 -10.12
N TYR A 301 15.41 0.26 -9.02
CA TYR A 301 14.26 -0.48 -8.49
C TYR A 301 13.71 0.19 -7.22
N CYS A 302 12.46 0.65 -7.31
CA CYS A 302 11.77 1.41 -6.27
C CYS A 302 10.56 0.65 -5.72
N LEU A 303 10.21 0.92 -4.46
CA LEU A 303 8.98 0.42 -3.84
C LEU A 303 8.51 1.38 -2.75
N VAL A 304 7.25 1.79 -2.84
CA VAL A 304 6.50 2.41 -1.75
C VAL A 304 5.67 1.32 -1.08
N PHE A 305 5.83 1.12 0.22
CA PHE A 305 5.27 -0.01 0.95
C PHE A 305 4.50 0.44 2.19
N ALA A 306 3.49 -0.34 2.57
CA ALA A 306 2.74 -0.14 3.80
C ALA A 306 2.27 -1.48 4.37
N ALA A 307 2.33 -1.64 5.69
CA ALA A 307 1.80 -2.81 6.38
C ALA A 307 1.16 -2.40 7.71
N THR A 308 0.23 -3.23 8.20
CA THR A 308 -0.42 -3.05 9.51
C THR A 308 -0.31 -4.32 10.35
N ARG A 309 0.07 -4.16 11.62
CA ARG A 309 0.11 -5.22 12.64
C ARG A 309 -0.40 -4.65 13.96
N HIS A 310 -1.26 -5.39 14.65
CA HIS A 310 -1.81 -5.00 15.95
C HIS A 310 -2.34 -3.54 15.99
N GLY A 311 -3.05 -3.12 14.94
CA GLY A 311 -3.62 -1.77 14.83
C GLY A 311 -2.62 -0.65 14.49
N LYS A 312 -1.32 -0.94 14.41
CA LYS A 312 -0.28 0.04 14.05
C LYS A 312 0.07 -0.10 12.57
N THR A 313 0.19 1.02 11.86
CA THR A 313 0.54 1.03 10.43
C THR A 313 1.90 1.68 10.19
N VAL A 314 2.79 0.93 9.56
CA VAL A 314 4.10 1.40 9.08
C VAL A 314 4.00 1.65 7.58
N ILE A 315 4.48 2.81 7.12
CA ILE A 315 4.53 3.18 5.70
C ILE A 315 5.92 3.74 5.37
N GLY A 316 6.42 3.45 4.17
CA GLY A 316 7.75 3.87 3.77
C GLY A 316 8.01 3.73 2.27
N THR A 317 9.21 4.14 1.87
CA THR A 317 9.69 4.11 0.49
C THR A 317 11.16 3.71 0.46
N VAL A 318 11.53 2.86 -0.51
CA VAL A 318 12.91 2.63 -0.96
C VAL A 318 13.07 3.09 -2.41
N LEU A 319 14.16 3.81 -2.71
CA LEU A 319 14.49 4.30 -4.04
C LEU A 319 15.88 3.82 -4.48
N ALA A 320 15.99 3.48 -5.77
CA ALA A 320 17.23 3.02 -6.39
C ALA A 320 17.89 1.84 -5.66
N SER A 321 17.11 0.77 -5.41
CA SER A 321 17.64 -0.56 -5.07
C SER A 321 18.17 -1.25 -6.34
N SER A 322 18.87 -2.37 -6.18
CA SER A 322 19.62 -3.03 -7.25
C SER A 322 18.82 -4.02 -8.11
N SER A 323 17.73 -4.57 -7.58
CA SER A 323 16.88 -5.54 -8.30
C SER A 323 15.46 -5.59 -7.75
N VAL A 324 14.56 -6.28 -8.46
CA VAL A 324 13.18 -6.54 -7.99
C VAL A 324 13.17 -7.28 -6.65
N ASN A 325 14.02 -8.30 -6.50
CA ASN A 325 14.12 -9.05 -5.25
C ASN A 325 14.76 -8.21 -4.15
N GLN A 326 15.79 -7.42 -4.48
CA GLN A 326 16.48 -6.61 -3.48
C GLN A 326 15.60 -5.49 -2.92
N ARG A 327 14.79 -4.80 -3.73
CA ARG A 327 13.84 -3.79 -3.21
C ARG A 327 12.83 -4.39 -2.24
N GLN A 328 12.45 -5.66 -2.43
CA GLN A 328 11.54 -6.38 -1.55
C GLN A 328 12.25 -6.71 -0.23
N THR A 329 13.48 -7.23 -0.29
CA THR A 329 14.32 -7.48 0.90
C THR A 329 14.55 -6.19 1.71
N ASP A 330 14.87 -5.08 1.04
CA ASP A 330 15.05 -3.78 1.68
C ASP A 330 13.77 -3.35 2.41
N ALA A 331 12.61 -3.40 1.73
CA ALA A 331 11.32 -3.03 2.33
C ALA A 331 10.92 -3.94 3.50
N THR A 332 11.15 -5.26 3.41
CA THR A 332 10.88 -6.21 4.49
C THR A 332 11.70 -5.89 5.75
N LYS A 333 13.01 -5.58 5.59
CA LYS A 333 13.87 -5.16 6.71
C LYS A 333 13.34 -3.89 7.36
N LEU A 334 12.94 -2.92 6.54
CA LEU A 334 12.41 -1.63 7.02
C LEU A 334 11.05 -1.75 7.71
N LEU A 335 10.16 -2.62 7.22
CA LEU A 335 8.89 -2.92 7.89
C LEU A 335 9.11 -3.59 9.24
N ASN A 336 9.98 -4.61 9.31
CA ASN A 336 10.32 -5.29 10.56
C ASN A 336 10.89 -4.32 11.60
N TYR A 337 11.85 -3.50 11.19
CA TYR A 337 12.44 -2.47 12.03
C TYR A 337 11.40 -1.43 12.48
N GLY A 338 10.53 -0.98 11.56
CA GLY A 338 9.46 -0.04 11.88
C GLY A 338 8.50 -0.58 12.93
N PHE A 339 8.09 -1.85 12.84
CA PHE A 339 7.24 -2.46 13.86
C PHE A 339 7.97 -2.65 15.19
N ALA A 340 9.24 -3.10 15.17
CA ALA A 340 10.02 -3.23 16.40
C ALA A 340 10.18 -1.88 17.14
N LYS A 341 10.28 -0.76 16.41
CA LYS A 341 10.31 0.59 17.01
C LYS A 341 8.97 1.05 17.59
N LEU A 342 7.86 0.51 17.13
CA LEU A 342 6.54 0.87 17.62
C LEU A 342 6.12 0.03 18.84
N GLY A 343 6.84 -1.06 19.16
CA GLY A 343 6.42 -2.10 20.12
C GLY A 343 5.11 -2.76 19.70
#